data_AF-A0A6H1ZZ58-F1
#
_entry.id   AF-A0A6H1ZZ58-F1
#
_cell.length_a   1.000
_cell.length_b   1.000
_cell.length_c   1.000
_cell.angle_alpha   90.00
_cell.angle_beta   90.00
_cell.angle_gamma   90.00
#
_symmetry.space_group_name_H-M   'P 1'
#
loop_
_entity.id
_entity.type
_entity.pdbx_description
1 polymer ?
#
loop_
_entity_poly.entity_id
_entity_poly.type
_entity_poly.pdbx_seq_one_letter_code
_entity_poly.pdbx_strand_id
1 'polypeptide(L)'
;MNGELVDNPYGLSSGDLSELQRWKRIEVDCPYCLLRTSLDRFAKYTRGTKKYPEKLSRSMMRCPECGEGMQLKTLLKVTNMSVEEFAYWFWDNVFCYGMMQRVKGDSFFSRIKLWAYDDRNVFWAIYKQYKSSSDRGHVRENVEKEDDDYAEYERAYKAGELDIKEEPEESDGL
;
A
#
# COMPACT_ATOMS: atom_id res chain seq x y z
N MET A 1 -9.60 -10.54 -33.14
CA MET A 1 -9.02 -9.54 -32.22
C MET A 1 -10.10 -8.51 -31.94
N ASN A 2 -10.91 -8.73 -30.90
CA ASN A 2 -11.93 -7.78 -30.48
C ASN A 2 -11.37 -7.00 -29.29
N GLY A 3 -10.78 -5.83 -29.58
CA GLY A 3 -10.39 -4.90 -28.53
C GLY A 3 -11.64 -4.26 -27.98
N GLU A 4 -12.06 -4.67 -26.78
CA GLU A 4 -13.02 -3.91 -26.00
C GLU A 4 -12.51 -2.47 -25.88
N LEU A 5 -13.33 -1.53 -26.31
CA LEU A 5 -13.13 -0.11 -26.09
C LEU A 5 -13.12 0.10 -24.58
N VAL A 6 -11.93 0.15 -23.99
CA VAL A 6 -11.76 0.57 -22.60
C VAL A 6 -12.29 1.99 -22.53
N ASP A 7 -13.46 2.15 -21.92
CA ASP A 7 -14.09 3.45 -21.68
C ASP A 7 -13.00 4.37 -21.11
N ASN A 8 -12.70 5.45 -21.83
CA ASN A 8 -11.67 6.42 -21.48
C ASN A 8 -12.32 7.75 -21.07
N PRO A 9 -13.09 7.80 -19.97
CA PRO A 9 -13.84 8.98 -19.56
C PRO A 9 -12.93 10.16 -19.16
N TYR A 10 -11.63 9.93 -19.00
CA TYR A 10 -10.64 10.91 -18.54
C TYR A 10 -9.64 11.35 -19.62
N GLY A 11 -9.77 10.85 -20.86
CA GLY A 11 -8.85 11.20 -21.95
C GLY A 11 -7.40 10.75 -21.70
N LEU A 12 -7.22 9.66 -20.96
CA LEU A 12 -5.93 9.06 -20.62
C LEU A 12 -5.23 8.51 -21.86
N SER A 13 -3.91 8.45 -21.80
CA SER A 13 -3.13 7.79 -22.84
C SER A 13 -3.33 6.27 -22.81
N SER A 14 -3.10 5.58 -23.93
CA SER A 14 -3.11 4.11 -23.98
C SER A 14 -2.13 3.48 -22.98
N GLY A 15 -0.97 4.14 -22.76
CA GLY A 15 -0.01 3.73 -21.75
C GLY A 15 -0.55 3.83 -20.31
N ASP A 16 -1.34 4.85 -20.01
CA ASP A 16 -1.97 5.00 -18.69
C ASP A 16 -3.12 3.99 -18.48
N LEU A 17 -3.88 3.68 -19.53
CA LEU A 17 -4.92 2.63 -19.49
C LEU A 17 -4.31 1.24 -19.26
N SER A 18 -3.20 0.93 -19.94
CA SER A 18 -2.46 -0.32 -19.74
C SER A 18 -1.92 -0.43 -18.30
N GLU A 19 -1.38 0.67 -17.76
CA GLU A 19 -0.90 0.73 -16.38
C GLU A 19 -2.03 0.50 -15.37
N LEU A 20 -3.20 1.13 -15.55
CA LEU A 20 -4.37 0.89 -14.70
C LEU A 20 -4.82 -0.57 -14.75
N GLN A 21 -4.82 -1.18 -15.94
CA GLN A 21 -5.19 -2.58 -16.09
C GLN A 21 -4.19 -3.51 -15.39
N ARG A 22 -2.90 -3.17 -15.37
CA ARG A 22 -1.90 -3.86 -14.56
C ARG A 22 -2.19 -3.68 -13.06
N TRP A 23 -2.49 -2.46 -12.62
CA TRP A 23 -2.76 -2.17 -11.21
C TRP A 23 -4.01 -2.86 -10.66
N LYS A 24 -5.01 -3.16 -11.51
CA LYS A 24 -6.18 -3.96 -11.10
C LYS A 24 -5.82 -5.34 -10.55
N ARG A 25 -4.66 -5.88 -10.93
CA ARG A 25 -4.17 -7.21 -10.51
C ARG A 25 -3.31 -7.17 -9.25
N ILE A 26 -3.07 -5.99 -8.69
CA ILE A 26 -2.21 -5.80 -7.53
C ILE A 26 -3.12 -5.40 -6.36
N GLU A 27 -3.24 -6.26 -5.35
CA GLU A 27 -3.87 -5.89 -4.10
C GLU A 27 -2.92 -5.07 -3.24
N VAL A 28 -3.45 -4.07 -2.54
CA VAL A 28 -2.69 -3.23 -1.63
C VAL A 28 -3.48 -2.84 -0.40
N ASP A 29 -2.75 -2.64 0.71
CA ASP A 29 -3.32 -2.26 1.99
C ASP A 29 -3.02 -0.80 2.34
N CYS A 30 -4.06 -0.01 2.59
CA CYS A 30 -3.86 1.36 3.05
C CYS A 30 -3.29 1.38 4.48
N PRO A 31 -2.12 1.99 4.74
CA PRO A 31 -1.54 2.03 6.09
C PRO A 31 -2.35 2.84 7.11
N TYR A 32 -3.28 3.68 6.66
CA TYR A 32 -4.01 4.62 7.52
C TYR A 32 -5.44 4.19 7.85
N CYS A 33 -5.99 3.25 7.09
CA CYS A 33 -7.32 2.71 7.36
C CYS A 33 -7.41 1.19 7.21
N LEU A 34 -6.36 0.51 6.74
CA LEU A 34 -6.29 -0.93 6.45
C LEU A 34 -7.30 -1.40 5.41
N LEU A 35 -7.77 -0.51 4.54
CA LEU A 35 -8.53 -0.95 3.38
C LEU A 35 -7.62 -1.76 2.47
N ARG A 36 -7.99 -3.04 2.27
CA ARG A 36 -7.46 -3.90 1.22
C ARG A 36 -8.30 -3.78 -0.04
N THR A 37 -7.70 -3.40 -1.15
CA THR A 37 -8.34 -3.39 -2.46
C THR A 37 -7.30 -3.33 -3.57
N SER A 38 -7.72 -3.51 -4.82
CA SER A 38 -6.87 -3.32 -5.99
C SER A 38 -6.26 -1.91 -6.06
N LEU A 39 -5.00 -1.84 -6.50
CA LEU A 39 -4.17 -0.64 -6.56
C LEU A 39 -4.75 0.43 -7.50
N ASP A 40 -5.47 0.04 -8.55
CA ASP A 40 -6.12 0.97 -9.46
C ASP A 40 -7.14 1.88 -8.76
N ARG A 41 -7.77 1.42 -7.67
CA ARG A 41 -8.67 2.26 -6.87
C ARG A 41 -7.96 3.34 -6.08
N PHE A 42 -6.65 3.23 -5.92
CA PHE A 42 -5.82 4.26 -5.31
C PHE A 42 -5.27 5.26 -6.34
N ALA A 43 -5.58 5.08 -7.64
CA ALA A 43 -5.06 5.92 -8.70
C ALA A 43 -5.38 7.39 -8.46
N LYS A 44 -4.36 8.23 -8.62
CA LYS A 44 -4.50 9.68 -8.60
C LYS A 44 -4.22 10.23 -9.99
N TYR A 45 -5.09 11.10 -10.45
CA TYR A 45 -4.94 11.79 -11.73
C TYR A 45 -4.41 13.21 -11.49
N THR A 46 -3.44 13.63 -12.29
CA THR A 46 -3.03 15.04 -12.33
C THR A 46 -4.07 15.81 -13.13
N ARG A 47 -4.50 16.97 -12.60
CA ARG A 47 -5.42 17.84 -13.32
C ARG A 47 -4.85 18.22 -14.68
N GLY A 48 -5.59 17.89 -15.72
CA GLY A 48 -5.31 18.32 -17.08
C GLY A 48 -5.53 19.82 -17.23
N THR A 49 -4.96 20.39 -18.28
CA THR A 49 -5.30 21.74 -18.76
C THR A 49 -5.89 21.61 -20.16
N LYS A 50 -6.48 22.67 -20.71
CA LYS A 50 -6.96 22.66 -22.12
C LYS A 50 -5.89 22.22 -23.13
N LYS A 51 -4.60 22.36 -22.79
CA LYS A 51 -3.45 21.99 -23.63
C LYS A 51 -2.87 20.59 -23.32
N TYR A 52 -3.14 20.04 -22.13
CA TYR A 52 -2.53 18.78 -21.67
C TYR A 52 -3.60 17.90 -21.03
N PRO A 53 -3.84 16.68 -21.54
CA PRO A 53 -4.82 15.76 -20.96
C PRO A 53 -4.43 15.39 -19.52
N GLU A 54 -5.41 14.88 -18.77
CA GLU A 54 -5.15 14.28 -17.46
C GLU A 54 -4.13 13.14 -17.61
N LYS A 55 -3.31 12.96 -16.58
CA LYS A 55 -2.30 11.89 -16.56
C LYS A 55 -2.39 11.11 -15.26
N LEU A 56 -2.15 9.82 -15.36
CA LEU A 56 -2.01 8.96 -14.20
C LEU A 56 -0.74 9.32 -13.42
N SER A 57 -0.88 9.57 -12.12
CA SER A 57 0.27 9.73 -11.24
C SER A 57 0.88 8.37 -10.94
N ARG A 58 2.12 8.13 -11.39
CA ARG A 58 2.86 6.88 -11.14
C ARG A 58 3.54 6.84 -9.76
N SER A 59 3.57 7.97 -9.05
CA SER A 59 4.29 8.10 -7.78
C SER A 59 3.39 8.39 -6.60
N MET A 60 2.25 9.05 -6.81
CA MET A 60 1.34 9.45 -5.74
C MET A 60 -0.02 8.78 -5.92
N MET A 61 -0.50 8.23 -4.82
CA MET A 61 -1.74 7.49 -4.69
C MET A 61 -2.66 8.16 -3.67
N ARG A 62 -3.94 7.83 -3.70
CA ARG A 62 -4.92 8.31 -2.73
C ARG A 62 -5.88 7.20 -2.34
N CYS A 63 -5.98 6.88 -1.06
CA CYS A 63 -6.93 5.88 -0.60
C CYS A 63 -8.37 6.29 -0.92
N PRO A 64 -9.20 5.42 -1.52
CA PRO A 64 -10.58 5.74 -1.87
C PRO A 64 -11.49 5.88 -0.65
N GLU A 65 -11.12 5.28 0.49
CA GLU A 65 -11.92 5.36 1.73
C GLU A 65 -11.48 6.51 2.63
N CYS A 66 -10.21 6.53 3.06
CA CYS A 66 -9.76 7.56 4.00
C CYS A 66 -9.35 8.88 3.34
N GLY A 67 -9.18 8.89 2.02
CA GLY A 67 -8.76 10.06 1.26
C GLY A 67 -7.30 10.47 1.47
N GLU A 68 -6.52 9.69 2.21
CA GLU A 68 -5.11 10.00 2.48
C GLU A 68 -4.23 9.76 1.25
N GLY A 69 -3.31 10.69 1.00
CA GLY A 69 -2.36 10.60 -0.11
C GLY A 69 -1.04 9.93 0.30
N MET A 70 -0.54 8.97 -0.47
CA MET A 70 0.71 8.28 -0.15
C MET A 70 1.54 8.00 -1.40
N GLN A 71 2.82 7.71 -1.23
CA GLN A 71 3.64 7.30 -2.36
C GLN A 71 3.31 5.85 -2.74
N LEU A 72 3.29 5.54 -4.04
CA LEU A 72 3.09 4.16 -4.54
C LEU A 72 4.09 3.20 -3.88
N LYS A 73 5.36 3.61 -3.75
CA LYS A 73 6.39 2.80 -3.09
C LYS A 73 6.06 2.45 -1.64
N THR A 74 5.46 3.38 -0.90
CA THR A 74 5.06 3.15 0.50
C THR A 74 3.92 2.16 0.57
N LEU A 75 2.94 2.29 -0.33
CA LEU A 75 1.79 1.41 -0.40
C LEU A 75 2.20 -0.04 -0.72
N LEU A 76 3.06 -0.22 -1.72
CA LEU A 76 3.61 -1.53 -2.07
C LEU A 76 4.47 -2.11 -0.94
N LYS A 77 5.34 -1.28 -0.33
CA LYS A 77 6.18 -1.71 0.79
C LYS A 77 5.34 -2.24 1.95
N VAL A 78 4.34 -1.44 2.38
CA VAL A 78 3.45 -1.80 3.50
C VAL A 78 2.68 -3.08 3.22
N THR A 79 2.20 -3.27 2.00
CA THR A 79 1.42 -4.46 1.62
C THR A 79 2.24 -5.74 1.72
N ASN A 80 3.54 -5.67 1.45
CA ASN A 80 4.43 -6.82 1.48
C ASN A 80 5.08 -7.07 2.86
N MET A 81 4.75 -6.27 3.87
CA MET A 81 5.27 -6.46 5.22
C MET A 81 4.51 -7.58 5.94
N SER A 82 5.23 -8.36 6.74
CA SER A 82 4.62 -9.11 7.83
C SER A 82 3.93 -8.17 8.83
N VAL A 83 3.02 -8.71 9.65
CA VAL A 83 2.33 -7.92 10.67
C VAL A 83 3.29 -7.30 11.68
N GLU A 84 4.38 -7.99 12.01
CA GLU A 84 5.45 -7.49 12.87
C GLU A 84 6.15 -6.28 12.26
N GLU A 85 6.63 -6.40 11.01
CA GLU A 85 7.28 -5.30 10.28
C GLU A 85 6.34 -4.11 10.10
N PHE A 86 5.08 -4.39 9.77
CA PHE A 86 4.05 -3.36 9.64
C PHE A 86 3.82 -2.64 10.96
N ALA A 87 3.75 -3.36 12.08
CA ALA A 87 3.57 -2.76 13.39
C ALA A 87 4.73 -1.83 13.76
N TYR A 88 5.98 -2.26 13.58
CA TYR A 88 7.15 -1.40 13.78
C TYR A 88 7.09 -0.17 12.88
N TRP A 89 6.87 -0.38 11.59
CA TRP A 89 6.75 0.72 10.63
C TRP A 89 5.63 1.69 11.04
N PHE A 90 4.46 1.19 11.43
CA PHE A 90 3.30 2.00 11.80
C PHE A 90 3.57 2.81 13.07
N TRP A 91 4.05 2.18 14.14
CA TRP A 91 4.30 2.89 15.39
C TRP A 91 5.47 3.88 15.27
N ASP A 92 6.47 3.57 14.44
CA ASP A 92 7.54 4.51 14.12
C ASP A 92 7.02 5.67 13.25
N ASN A 93 6.53 5.38 12.04
CA ASN A 93 6.20 6.36 11.00
C ASN A 93 4.91 7.13 11.28
N VAL A 94 3.93 6.48 11.89
CA VAL A 94 2.61 7.08 12.10
C VAL A 94 2.50 7.70 13.48
N PHE A 95 3.00 7.02 14.51
CA PHE A 95 2.88 7.47 15.88
C PHE A 95 4.04 8.41 16.30
N CYS A 96 5.30 8.07 16.03
CA CYS A 96 6.44 8.92 16.43
C CYS A 96 6.60 10.18 15.57
N TYR A 97 6.43 10.09 14.24
CA TYR A 97 6.52 11.25 13.35
C TYR A 97 5.23 12.10 13.28
N GLY A 98 4.28 11.88 14.19
CA GLY A 98 3.08 12.70 14.31
C GLY A 98 2.20 12.67 13.07
N MET A 99 1.96 11.48 12.51
CA MET A 99 1.01 11.26 11.42
C MET A 99 -0.30 10.60 11.88
N MET A 100 -0.55 10.49 13.19
CA MET A 100 -1.77 9.90 13.76
C MET A 100 -3.06 10.56 13.25
N GLN A 101 -3.04 11.85 12.94
CA GLN A 101 -4.16 12.58 12.34
C GLN A 101 -4.61 12.04 10.97
N ARG A 102 -3.74 11.27 10.30
CA ARG A 102 -4.02 10.63 9.01
C ARG A 102 -4.78 9.31 9.20
N VAL A 103 -4.64 8.69 10.38
CA VAL A 103 -5.28 7.41 10.70
C VAL A 103 -6.76 7.62 10.88
N LYS A 104 -7.57 6.87 10.14
CA LYS A 104 -9.02 6.80 10.38
C LYS A 104 -9.28 5.76 11.47
N GLY A 105 -9.16 6.21 12.73
CA GLY A 105 -9.20 5.34 13.91
C GLY A 105 -10.32 4.32 13.89
N ASP A 106 -11.55 4.74 13.57
CA ASP A 106 -12.70 3.83 13.56
C ASP A 106 -12.56 2.69 12.55
N SER A 107 -12.26 2.99 11.28
CA SER A 107 -12.00 1.96 10.26
C SER A 107 -10.78 1.13 10.59
N PHE A 108 -9.68 1.78 10.98
CA PHE A 108 -8.38 1.15 11.21
C PHE A 108 -8.46 0.13 12.36
N PHE A 109 -8.92 0.54 13.54
CA PHE A 109 -9.00 -0.35 14.70
C PHE A 109 -10.09 -1.39 14.54
N SER A 110 -11.17 -1.10 13.81
CA SER A 110 -12.19 -2.12 13.49
C SER A 110 -11.61 -3.23 12.62
N ARG A 111 -10.74 -2.90 11.66
CA ARG A 111 -10.08 -3.90 10.80
C ARG A 111 -9.00 -4.70 11.52
N ILE A 112 -8.23 -4.08 12.42
CA ILE A 112 -7.30 -4.84 13.30
C ILE A 112 -8.05 -5.89 14.13
N LYS A 113 -9.29 -5.63 14.55
CA LYS A 113 -10.09 -6.62 15.28
C LYS A 113 -10.42 -7.85 14.43
N LEU A 114 -10.41 -7.73 13.11
CA LEU A 114 -10.69 -8.82 12.17
C LEU A 114 -9.45 -9.66 11.85
N TRP A 115 -8.24 -9.20 12.21
CA TRP A 115 -7.03 -10.00 12.05
C TRP A 115 -7.04 -11.25 12.94
N ALA A 116 -6.19 -12.22 12.58
CA ALA A 116 -5.93 -13.38 13.40
C ALA A 116 -5.52 -12.97 14.81
N TYR A 117 -5.83 -13.82 15.79
CA TYR A 117 -5.59 -13.50 17.20
C TYR A 117 -4.12 -13.22 17.48
N ASP A 118 -3.22 -14.02 16.89
CA ASP A 118 -1.78 -13.90 17.07
C ASP A 118 -1.23 -12.61 16.44
N ASP A 119 -1.62 -12.30 15.21
CA ASP A 119 -1.25 -11.06 14.50
C ASP A 119 -1.64 -9.82 15.28
N ARG A 120 -2.87 -9.80 15.81
CA ARG A 120 -3.35 -8.71 16.66
C ARG A 120 -2.50 -8.58 17.92
N ASN A 121 -2.12 -9.69 18.55
CA ASN A 121 -1.28 -9.65 19.75
C ASN A 121 0.12 -9.13 19.45
N VAL A 122 0.72 -9.53 18.32
CA VAL A 122 2.02 -9.02 17.86
C VAL A 122 1.94 -7.50 17.69
N PHE A 123 0.95 -7.00 16.96
CA PHE A 123 0.77 -5.56 16.70
C PHE A 123 0.68 -4.74 18.00
N TRP A 124 -0.08 -5.21 19.00
CA TRP A 124 -0.24 -4.53 20.29
C TRP A 124 0.92 -4.76 21.26
N ALA A 125 1.65 -5.87 21.16
CA ALA A 125 2.86 -6.10 21.94
C ALA A 125 3.94 -5.07 21.57
N ILE A 126 4.13 -4.84 20.27
CA ILE A 126 5.06 -3.83 19.75
C ILE A 126 4.64 -2.43 20.22
N TYR A 127 3.35 -2.09 20.16
CA TYR A 127 2.86 -0.83 20.75
C TYR A 127 3.24 -0.65 22.22
N LYS A 128 3.08 -1.70 23.04
CA LYS A 128 3.43 -1.65 24.47
C LYS A 128 4.93 -1.41 24.66
N GLN A 129 5.78 -2.03 23.85
CA GLN A 129 7.22 -1.78 23.86
C GLN A 129 7.51 -0.30 23.59
N TYR A 130 6.99 0.28 22.50
CA TYR A 130 7.13 1.70 22.16
C TYR A 130 6.61 2.66 23.24
N LYS A 131 5.52 2.30 23.92
CA LYS A 131 4.97 3.14 24.99
C LYS A 131 5.81 3.09 26.26
N SER A 132 6.49 1.96 26.51
CA SER A 132 7.31 1.73 27.70
C SER A 132 8.74 2.24 27.57
N SER A 133 9.25 2.42 26.35
CA SER A 133 10.55 3.04 26.11
C SER A 133 10.50 4.53 26.41
N SER A 134 11.29 4.95 27.41
CA SER A 134 11.46 6.36 27.82
C SER A 134 12.08 7.22 26.72
N ASP A 135 12.73 6.59 25.74
CA ASP A 135 13.30 7.22 24.56
C ASP A 135 12.48 6.85 23.33
N ARG A 136 11.66 7.80 22.86
CA ARG A 136 10.77 7.61 21.70
C ARG A 136 11.52 7.74 20.37
N GLY A 137 12.83 7.97 20.41
CA GLY A 137 13.67 8.32 19.27
C GLY A 137 14.04 7.17 18.36
N HIS A 138 14.43 6.00 18.88
CA HIS A 138 14.98 4.93 18.03
C HIS A 138 14.80 3.54 18.66
N VAL A 139 13.76 2.82 18.23
CA VAL A 139 13.67 1.34 18.42
C VAL A 139 14.32 0.61 17.23
N ARG A 140 14.68 1.35 16.17
CA ARG A 140 15.16 0.79 14.90
C ARG A 140 16.66 0.49 14.82
N GLU A 141 17.47 0.84 15.83
CA GLU A 141 18.92 0.55 15.83
C GLU A 141 19.26 -0.97 15.85
N ASN A 142 18.27 -1.87 15.94
CA ASN A 142 18.48 -3.32 15.80
C ASN A 142 18.10 -3.89 14.41
N VAL A 143 17.66 -3.07 13.44
CA VAL A 143 17.28 -3.52 12.09
C VAL A 143 17.89 -2.60 11.02
N GLU A 144 19.20 -2.35 11.10
CA GLU A 144 19.95 -1.69 10.04
C GLU A 144 20.71 -2.71 9.19
N LYS A 145 20.17 -3.01 7.99
CA LYS A 145 20.86 -3.08 6.69
C LYS A 145 19.93 -3.67 5.61
N GLU A 146 19.10 -2.84 4.98
CA GLU A 146 18.31 -3.23 3.79
C GLU A 146 18.10 -2.03 2.84
N ASP A 147 19.18 -1.32 2.50
CA ASP A 147 19.15 -0.32 1.41
C ASP A 147 19.54 -0.94 0.04
N ASP A 148 19.96 -2.21 0.01
CA ASP A 148 20.38 -2.92 -1.22
C ASP A 148 19.22 -3.61 -1.97
N ASP A 149 18.08 -3.88 -1.31
CA ASP A 149 16.97 -4.66 -1.88
C ASP A 149 16.12 -3.88 -2.91
N TYR A 150 16.10 -2.55 -2.84
CA TYR A 150 15.28 -1.75 -3.77
C TYR A 150 15.82 -1.76 -5.19
N ALA A 151 17.16 -1.76 -5.35
CA ALA A 151 17.78 -1.81 -6.67
C ALA A 151 17.57 -3.17 -7.34
N GLU A 152 17.49 -4.23 -6.54
CA GLU A 152 17.18 -5.59 -6.98
C GLU A 152 15.70 -5.75 -7.33
N TYR A 153 14.80 -5.22 -6.50
CA TYR A 153 13.37 -5.17 -6.79
C TYR A 153 13.06 -4.36 -8.07
N GLU A 154 13.65 -3.18 -8.26
CA GLU A 154 13.43 -2.41 -9.50
C GLU A 154 13.96 -3.15 -10.73
N ARG A 155 15.05 -3.90 -10.60
CA ARG A 155 15.55 -4.78 -11.67
C ARG A 155 14.56 -5.90 -11.96
N ALA A 156 14.11 -6.64 -10.95
CA ALA A 156 13.17 -7.74 -11.11
C ALA A 156 11.79 -7.27 -11.64
N TYR A 157 11.30 -6.12 -11.17
CA TYR A 157 10.06 -5.48 -11.64
C TYR A 157 10.15 -5.01 -13.10
N LYS A 158 11.30 -4.47 -13.52
CA LYS A 158 11.55 -4.07 -14.92
C LYS A 158 11.82 -5.27 -15.83
N ALA A 159 12.41 -6.34 -15.30
CA ALA A 159 12.70 -7.58 -16.02
C ALA A 159 11.48 -8.51 -16.13
N GLY A 160 10.43 -8.28 -15.35
CA GLY A 160 9.23 -9.14 -15.32
C GLY A 160 9.44 -10.45 -14.54
N GLU A 161 10.44 -10.48 -13.66
CA GLU A 161 10.89 -11.67 -12.92
C GLU A 161 10.21 -11.83 -11.55
N LEU A 162 9.39 -10.84 -11.14
CA LEU A 162 8.55 -10.98 -9.95
C LEU A 162 7.37 -11.90 -10.29
N ASP A 163 7.55 -13.19 -9.98
CA ASP A 163 6.50 -14.20 -10.03
C ASP A 163 5.56 -13.96 -8.84
N ILE A 164 4.57 -13.09 -9.06
CA ILE A 164 3.48 -12.86 -8.11
C ILE A 164 2.69 -14.15 -8.11
N LYS A 165 2.88 -14.97 -7.06
CA LYS A 165 2.15 -16.22 -6.88
C LYS A 165 0.65 -15.93 -7.03
N GLU A 166 0.07 -16.39 -8.14
CA GLU A 166 -1.37 -16.55 -8.25
C GLU A 166 -1.75 -17.57 -7.19
N GLU A 167 -2.35 -17.12 -6.09
CA GLU A 167 -2.98 -18.05 -5.16
C GLU A 167 -4.08 -18.78 -5.93
N PRO A 168 -4.08 -20.13 -5.91
CA PRO A 168 -5.09 -20.90 -6.63
C PRO A 168 -6.46 -20.60 -6.03
N GLU A 169 -7.43 -20.28 -6.90
CA GLU A 169 -8.82 -20.10 -6.54
C GLU A 169 -9.29 -21.35 -5.76
N GLU A 170 -9.56 -21.19 -4.46
CA GLU A 170 -10.27 -22.20 -3.68
C GLU A 170 -11.66 -22.35 -4.30
N SER A 171 -11.84 -23.44 -5.04
CA SER A 171 -13.14 -23.84 -5.56
C SER A 171 -14.02 -24.23 -4.38
N ASP A 172 -15.04 -23.41 -4.09
CA ASP A 172 -16.11 -23.75 -3.16
C ASP A 172 -16.75 -25.08 -3.59
N GLY A 173 -16.48 -26.13 -2.82
CA GLY A 173 -17.07 -27.44 -2.95
C GLY A 173 -18.56 -27.38 -2.59
N LEU A 174 -19.39 -27.80 -3.56
CA LEU A 174 -20.79 -28.19 -3.37
C LEU A 174 -20.91 -29.51 -2.62
#